data_AF-A0A959NEN3-F1
#
_entry.id   AF-A0A959NEN3-F1
#
_cell.length_a   1.000
_cell.length_b   1.000
_cell.length_c   1.000
_cell.angle_alpha   90.00
_cell.angle_beta   90.00
_cell.angle_gamma   90.00
#
_symmetry.space_group_name_H-M   'P 1'
#
loop_
_entity.id
_entity.type
_entity.pdbx_description
1 polymer ?
#
loop_
_entity_poly.entity_id
_entity_poly.type
_entity_poly.pdbx_seq_one_letter_code
_entity_poly.pdbx_strand_id
1 'polypeptide(L)'
;ADLSAPFSSTMNPGPPFPGEDYLQNAPSGLTFPTDISGGVAVISVEPEPDNSPMPFLLKPLVGMIPAGAMDHTTYNMSLNLSTLPSGTASR
;
A
#
# COMPACT_ATOMS: atom_id res chain seq x y z
N ALA A 1 1.80 21.14 -5.31
CA ALA A 1 2.49 21.07 -4.01
C ALA A 1 1.48 20.55 -3.02
N ASP A 2 1.73 19.40 -2.39
CA ASP A 2 1.02 19.08 -1.15
C ASP A 2 1.37 20.19 -0.15
N LEU A 3 0.35 20.79 0.45
CA LEU A 3 0.47 21.96 1.33
C LEU A 3 1.02 21.61 2.72
N SER A 4 1.30 20.34 3.02
CA SER A 4 2.03 19.95 4.22
C SER A 4 2.85 18.68 4.00
N ALA A 5 4.17 18.80 4.16
CA ALA A 5 5.14 17.71 4.02
C ALA A 5 5.78 17.33 5.39
N PRO A 6 4.99 17.11 6.47
CA PRO A 6 5.56 16.90 7.80
C PRO A 6 6.38 15.60 7.93
N PHE A 7 6.18 14.65 7.02
CA PHE A 7 6.87 13.36 7.03
C PHE A 7 7.90 13.22 5.92
N SER A 8 8.09 14.24 5.08
CA SER A 8 9.05 14.22 3.98
C SER A 8 10.49 14.32 4.48
N SER A 9 11.41 13.63 3.82
CA SER A 9 12.83 13.64 4.14
C SER A 9 13.47 14.99 3.86
N THR A 10 14.21 15.52 4.84
CA THR A 10 15.05 16.71 4.69
C THR A 10 16.47 16.35 4.23
N MET A 11 16.86 15.08 4.29
CA MET A 11 18.19 14.60 3.87
C MET A 11 18.26 14.22 2.39
N ASN A 12 17.14 13.79 1.80
CA ASN A 12 17.07 13.47 0.39
C ASN A 12 15.68 13.87 -0.15
N PRO A 13 15.49 15.13 -0.59
CA PRO A 13 14.22 15.54 -1.16
C PRO A 13 13.96 14.67 -2.39
N GLY A 14 12.86 13.92 -2.38
CA GLY A 14 12.48 13.03 -3.47
C GLY A 14 12.37 13.76 -4.82
N PRO A 15 12.22 13.02 -5.94
CA PRO A 15 12.09 13.63 -7.25
C PRO A 15 10.90 14.62 -7.33
N PRO A 16 10.97 15.65 -8.20
CA PRO A 16 9.85 16.56 -8.41
C PRO A 16 8.59 15.80 -8.82
N PHE A 17 7.43 16.26 -8.36
CA PHE A 17 6.14 15.59 -8.58
C PHE A 17 5.88 15.23 -10.06
N PRO A 18 5.37 14.02 -10.36
CA PRO A 18 5.07 12.93 -9.41
C PRO A 18 6.34 12.16 -9.02
N GLY A 19 6.64 12.09 -7.72
CA GLY A 19 7.82 11.44 -7.17
C GLY A 19 7.54 10.83 -5.80
N GLU A 20 8.19 9.70 -5.49
CA GLU A 20 8.11 9.03 -4.19
C GLU A 20 8.71 9.94 -3.10
N ASP A 21 7.93 10.25 -2.07
CA ASP A 21 8.40 11.02 -0.93
C ASP A 21 9.09 10.09 0.07
N TYR A 22 10.35 10.38 0.41
CA TYR A 22 11.05 9.61 1.42
C TYR A 22 10.50 9.95 2.80
N LEU A 23 10.03 8.96 3.54
CA LEU A 23 9.42 9.17 4.86
C LEU A 23 10.48 9.33 5.97
N GLN A 24 10.23 10.22 6.93
CA GLN A 24 10.93 10.31 8.22
C GLN A 24 10.08 9.76 9.37
N ASN A 25 10.68 9.63 10.55
CA ASN A 25 10.02 9.22 11.79
C ASN A 25 9.42 7.81 11.72
N ALA A 26 10.27 6.80 11.51
CA ALA A 26 9.86 5.40 11.49
C ALA A 26 9.06 5.07 12.77
N PRO A 27 7.88 4.43 12.65
CA PRO A 27 7.12 3.95 13.80
C PRO A 27 7.96 3.01 14.67
N SER A 28 7.61 2.91 15.95
CA SER A 28 8.29 1.99 16.87
C SER A 28 8.33 0.57 16.30
N GLY A 29 9.53 0.00 16.23
CA GLY A 29 9.76 -1.34 15.68
C GLY A 29 10.12 -1.38 14.19
N LEU A 30 10.17 -0.23 13.52
CA LEU A 30 10.65 -0.10 12.14
C LEU A 30 11.88 0.82 12.07
N THR A 31 12.72 0.57 11.07
CA THR A 31 13.88 1.41 10.76
C THR A 31 13.89 1.66 9.26
N PHE A 32 14.00 2.93 8.85
CA PHE A 32 14.08 3.28 7.45
C PHE A 32 15.52 3.26 6.90
N PRO A 33 15.72 2.86 5.63
CA PRO A 33 14.72 2.26 4.75
C PRO A 33 14.32 0.85 5.22
N THR A 34 13.01 0.58 5.28
CA THR A 34 12.48 -0.71 5.73
C THR A 34 12.55 -1.71 4.59
N ASP A 35 13.11 -2.89 4.84
CA ASP A 35 12.95 -4.03 3.95
C ASP A 35 11.58 -4.69 4.20
N ILE A 36 10.74 -4.71 3.15
CA ILE A 36 9.41 -5.33 3.17
C ILE A 36 9.41 -6.72 2.53
N SER A 37 10.58 -7.23 2.13
CA SER A 37 10.74 -8.59 1.60
C SER A 37 10.22 -9.64 2.61
N GLY A 38 9.58 -10.69 2.11
CA GLY A 38 8.89 -11.68 2.94
C GLY A 38 7.56 -11.21 3.54
N GLY A 39 7.18 -9.94 3.36
CA GLY A 39 5.89 -9.40 3.80
C GLY A 39 4.71 -9.76 2.89
N VAL A 40 3.56 -9.17 3.18
CA VAL A 40 2.33 -9.29 2.36
C VAL A 40 1.97 -7.92 1.80
N ALA A 41 1.87 -7.82 0.49
CA ALA A 41 1.31 -6.66 -0.20
C ALA A 41 -0.20 -6.86 -0.45
N VAL A 42 -0.98 -5.80 -0.24
CA VAL A 42 -2.43 -5.80 -0.46
C VAL A 42 -2.81 -4.50 -1.15
N ILE A 43 -3.63 -4.60 -2.20
CA ILE A 43 -4.33 -3.44 -2.77
C ILE A 43 -5.79 -3.53 -2.34
N SER A 44 -6.27 -2.54 -1.58
CA SER A 44 -7.67 -2.43 -1.16
C SER A 44 -8.42 -1.34 -1.93
N VAL A 45 -9.74 -1.44 -1.93
CA VAL A 45 -10.65 -0.40 -2.42
C VAL A 45 -11.46 0.08 -1.23
N GLU A 46 -11.15 1.27 -0.73
CA GLU A 46 -11.82 1.87 0.42
C GLU A 46 -13.02 2.73 -0.06
N PRO A 47 -14.13 2.79 0.70
CA PRO A 47 -15.21 3.72 0.44
C PRO A 47 -14.80 5.15 0.80
N GLU A 48 -15.40 6.13 0.12
CA GLU A 48 -15.31 7.55 0.49
C GLU A 48 -16.74 8.10 0.63
N PRO A 49 -17.16 8.53 1.84
CA PRO A 49 -16.41 8.56 3.09
C PRO A 49 -16.24 7.17 3.73
N ASP A 50 -15.06 6.91 4.32
CA ASP A 50 -14.85 5.76 5.21
C ASP A 50 -15.35 6.07 6.63
N ASN A 51 -16.35 5.32 7.08
CA ASN A 51 -16.97 5.46 8.39
C ASN A 51 -16.61 4.31 9.35
N SER A 52 -15.62 3.47 9.00
CA SER A 52 -15.20 2.30 9.75
C SER A 52 -13.74 2.41 10.19
N PRO A 53 -13.40 2.01 11.44
CA PRO A 53 -12.00 1.88 11.86
C PRO A 53 -11.37 0.54 11.43
N MET A 54 -12.15 -0.39 10.89
CA MET A 54 -11.66 -1.69 10.40
C MET A 54 -11.26 -1.61 8.93
N PRO A 55 -10.20 -2.32 8.49
CA PRO A 55 -9.86 -2.42 7.08
C PRO A 55 -11.04 -2.89 6.24
N PHE A 56 -11.27 -2.27 5.09
CA PHE A 56 -12.43 -2.63 4.27
C PHE A 56 -12.29 -4.02 3.63
N LEU A 57 -13.45 -4.60 3.32
CA LEU A 57 -13.56 -5.98 2.84
C LEU A 57 -12.94 -6.15 1.45
N LEU A 58 -13.11 -5.16 0.56
CA LEU A 58 -12.67 -5.27 -0.83
C LEU A 58 -11.15 -5.18 -0.92
N LYS A 59 -10.51 -6.33 -1.10
CA LYS A 59 -9.06 -6.46 -1.27
C LYS A 59 -8.76 -7.22 -2.57
N PRO A 60 -8.96 -6.62 -3.75
CA PRO A 60 -8.95 -7.35 -5.02
C PRO A 60 -7.61 -8.00 -5.35
N LEU A 61 -6.49 -7.45 -4.85
CA LEU A 61 -5.15 -7.99 -5.05
C LEU A 61 -4.46 -8.26 -3.72
N VAL A 62 -3.90 -9.46 -3.60
CA VAL A 62 -3.06 -9.88 -2.48
C VAL A 62 -1.85 -10.64 -3.04
N GLY A 63 -0.68 -10.40 -2.46
CA GLY A 63 0.55 -11.09 -2.87
C GLY A 63 1.56 -11.18 -1.74
N MET A 64 2.19 -12.33 -1.61
CA MET A 64 3.40 -12.47 -0.80
C MET A 64 4.56 -11.79 -1.54
N ILE A 65 5.28 -10.93 -0.84
CA ILE A 65 6.54 -10.37 -1.35
C ILE A 65 7.61 -11.45 -1.14
N PRO A 66 8.33 -11.90 -2.18
CA PRO A 66 9.39 -12.89 -2.01
C PRO A 66 10.45 -12.40 -1.02
N ALA A 67 11.00 -13.30 -0.21
CA ALA A 67 12.10 -12.96 0.71
C ALA A 67 13.38 -12.52 -0.03
N GLY A 68 13.54 -12.95 -1.29
CA GLY A 68 14.61 -12.50 -2.19
C GLY A 68 14.10 -11.48 -3.21
N ALA A 69 13.15 -10.62 -2.84
CA ALA A 69 12.66 -9.57 -3.73
C ALA A 69 13.82 -8.66 -4.17
N MET A 70 13.91 -8.42 -5.47
CA MET A 70 14.94 -7.61 -6.10
C MET A 70 14.36 -6.26 -6.48
N ASP A 71 15.16 -5.23 -6.31
CA ASP A 71 14.82 -3.89 -6.76
C ASP A 71 14.57 -3.85 -8.28
N HIS A 72 13.75 -2.90 -8.73
CA HIS A 72 13.35 -2.73 -10.14
C HIS A 72 12.78 -3.99 -10.82
N THR A 73 12.19 -4.91 -10.04
CA THR A 73 11.59 -6.15 -10.54
C THR A 73 10.08 -6.15 -10.35
N THR A 74 9.33 -6.45 -11.40
CA THR A 74 7.87 -6.56 -11.33
C THR A 74 7.46 -7.91 -10.76
N TYR A 75 6.67 -7.89 -9.68
CA TYR A 75 6.07 -9.08 -9.08
C TYR A 75 4.57 -9.11 -9.33
N ASN A 76 4.07 -10.24 -9.83
CA ASN A 76 2.63 -10.42 -10.05
C ASN A 76 1.90 -10.63 -8.72
N MET A 77 0.74 -10.00 -8.57
CA MET A 77 -0.18 -10.22 -7.45
C MET A 77 -1.31 -11.17 -7.85
N SER A 78 -1.87 -11.88 -6.87
CA SER A 78 -3.01 -12.77 -7.10
C SER A 78 -4.32 -12.02 -6.93
N LEU A 79 -5.31 -12.38 -7.76
CA LEU A 79 -6.69 -11.90 -7.59
C LEU A 79 -7.31 -12.56 -6.35
N ASN A 80 -7.94 -11.75 -5.51
CA ASN A 80 -8.73 -12.20 -4.37
C ASN A 80 -10.21 -11.87 -4.60
N LEU A 81 -10.82 -12.62 -5.52
CA LEU A 81 -12.22 -12.42 -5.91
C LEU A 81 -13.20 -12.89 -4.84
N SER A 82 -12.74 -13.72 -3.89
CA SER A 82 -13.58 -14.25 -2.81
C SER A 82 -14.13 -13.17 -1.87
N THR A 83 -13.46 -12.03 -1.78
CA THR A 83 -13.89 -10.89 -0.96
C THR A 83 -14.88 -9.97 -1.67
N LEU A 84 -15.14 -10.19 -2.96
CA LEU A 84 -16.01 -9.31 -3.72
C LEU A 84 -17.48 -9.70 -3.49
N PRO A 85 -18.36 -8.76 -3.11
CA PRO A 85 -19.78 -9.02 -3.01
C PRO A 85 -20.33 -9.43 -4.37
N SER A 86 -21.19 -10.44 -4.37
CA SER A 86 -21.92 -10.88 -5.55
C SER A 86 -23.42 -10.97 -5.24
N GLY A 87 -24.24 -10.81 -6.27
CA GLY A 87 -25.70 -10.85 -6.14
C GLY A 87 -26.37 -11.01 -7.49
N THR A 88 -27.59 -11.54 -7.48
CA THR A 88 -28.44 -11.72 -8.66
C THR A 88 -29.80 -11.10 -8.39
N ALA A 89 -30.36 -10.37 -9.36
CA ALA A 89 -31.72 -9.85 -9.29
C ALA A 89 -32.62 -10.60 -10.29
N SER A 90 -33.80 -11.03 -9.82
CA SER A 90 -34.86 -11.61 -10.66
C SER A 90 -36.13 -10.77 -10.55
N ARG A 91 -37.01 -10.87 -11.57
CA ARG A 91 -38.25 -10.11 -11.67
C ARG A 91 -39.34 -10.62 -10.74
#